data_AF-A0A1J4KQZ0-F1
#
_entry.id   AF-A0A1J4KQZ0-F1
#
_cell.length_a   1.000
_cell.length_b   1.000
_cell.length_c   1.000
_cell.angle_alpha   90.00
_cell.angle_beta   90.00
_cell.angle_gamma   90.00
#
_symmetry.space_group_name_H-M   'P 1'
#
loop_
_entity.id
_entity.type
_entity.pdbx_description
1 polymer ?
#
loop_
_entity_poly.entity_id
_entity_poly.type
_entity_poly.pdbx_seq_one_letter_code
_entity_poly.pdbx_strand_id
1 'polypeptide(L)'
;MDGQDWTVFKDTGSAGVDVKVQGNEFGRILHFYKQKWVFVLSIIFSVAGGVLPLGMMIIMGDSFDAVMVPETFLDSFVDYILKVTYLMIAMCVIMGLSFGLRGYTNPTFVRDLRDEIFRNINEQEIAYFDETSSGVLMARMSEDVSFVLNTYVEKLMTAIQYATQVVAGIIIGFITSWRISLVCFAIIPLSIILFYVAEYLVSKE
;
A
#
# COMPACT_ATOMS: atom_id res chain seq x y z
N MET A 1 23.21 44.61 22.70
CA MET A 1 23.38 43.29 23.33
C MET A 1 21.97 42.89 23.72
N ASP A 2 21.19 42.15 22.95
CA ASP A 2 21.46 41.20 21.87
C ASP A 2 20.31 41.33 20.84
N GLY A 3 20.52 41.44 19.53
CA GLY A 3 21.16 40.39 18.72
C GLY A 3 20.08 39.41 18.24
N GLN A 4 18.99 39.90 17.62
CA GLN A 4 17.97 39.04 17.03
C GLN A 4 18.29 38.86 15.54
N ASP A 5 18.78 37.67 15.23
CA ASP A 5 19.31 37.26 13.94
C ASP A 5 18.30 37.37 12.80
N TRP A 6 18.73 38.08 11.76
CA TRP A 6 18.07 38.27 10.48
C TRP A 6 18.60 37.20 9.52
N THR A 7 18.36 35.93 9.81
CA THR A 7 18.63 34.89 8.82
C THR A 7 17.50 34.90 7.79
N VAL A 8 17.75 35.61 6.70
CA VAL A 8 16.92 35.74 5.49
C VAL A 8 16.62 34.38 4.84
N PHE A 9 17.33 33.32 5.22
CA PHE A 9 17.03 31.94 4.86
C PHE A 9 16.61 31.17 6.11
N LYS A 10 15.32 30.88 6.25
CA LYS A 10 14.89 29.76 7.08
C LYS A 10 15.38 28.49 6.37
N ASP A 11 16.31 27.76 6.98
CA ASP A 11 16.75 26.42 6.55
C ASP A 11 15.61 25.37 6.57
N THR A 12 14.40 25.79 6.96
CA THR A 12 13.17 25.02 6.83
C THR A 12 12.37 25.54 5.64
N GLY A 13 12.71 25.12 4.43
CA GLY A 13 11.84 25.31 3.27
C GLY A 13 10.48 24.67 3.54
N SER A 14 9.41 25.46 3.71
CA SER A 14 8.02 25.03 4.00
C SER A 14 7.79 24.09 5.20
N ALA A 15 8.83 23.54 5.82
CA ALA A 15 8.75 22.52 6.86
C ALA A 15 8.55 23.11 8.28
N GLY A 16 8.56 24.43 8.41
CA GLY A 16 8.33 25.15 9.67
C GLY A 16 6.85 25.46 9.95
N VAL A 17 5.92 25.00 9.12
CA VAL A 17 4.49 25.06 9.46
C VAL A 17 4.20 23.78 10.23
N ASP A 18 3.95 23.92 11.53
CA ASP A 18 3.47 22.85 12.39
C ASP A 18 2.06 22.46 11.92
N VAL A 19 1.99 21.62 10.88
CA VAL A 19 0.73 21.13 10.31
C VAL A 19 0.09 20.23 11.36
N LYS A 20 -0.83 20.78 12.15
CA LYS A 20 -1.72 19.98 12.98
C LYS A 20 -2.41 18.96 12.09
N VAL A 21 -1.99 17.70 12.22
CA VAL A 21 -2.55 16.56 11.48
C VAL A 21 -4.04 16.43 11.86
N GLN A 22 -4.91 17.10 11.10
CA GLN A 22 -6.33 16.80 11.11
C GLN A 22 -6.51 15.53 10.29
N GLY A 23 -7.00 14.45 10.89
CA GLY A 23 -7.13 13.11 10.28
C GLY A 23 -7.96 13.03 8.98
N ASN A 24 -8.46 14.14 8.44
CA ASN A 24 -9.19 14.25 7.19
C ASN A 24 -8.33 14.62 5.96
N GLU A 25 -7.03 14.86 6.11
CA GLU A 25 -6.14 15.24 5.00
C GLU A 25 -6.08 14.17 3.90
N PHE A 26 -6.07 12.87 4.28
CA PHE A 26 -6.08 11.73 3.35
C PHE A 26 -7.31 11.72 2.43
N GLY A 27 -8.50 11.95 3.01
CA GLY A 27 -9.74 12.00 2.25
C GLY A 27 -9.81 13.19 1.30
N ARG A 28 -9.18 14.31 1.69
CA ARG A 28 -9.11 15.53 0.88
C ARG A 28 -8.22 15.35 -0.35
N ILE A 29 -7.06 14.70 -0.19
CA ILE A 29 -6.15 14.38 -1.31
C ILE A 29 -6.80 13.38 -2.29
N LEU A 30 -7.52 12.37 -1.77
CA LEU A 30 -8.26 11.42 -2.61
C LEU A 30 -9.43 12.06 -3.36
N HIS A 31 -10.03 13.14 -2.82
CA HIS A 31 -11.17 13.81 -3.45
C HIS A 31 -10.81 14.46 -4.79
N PHE A 32 -9.55 14.83 -5.00
CA PHE A 32 -9.05 15.42 -6.26
C PHE A 32 -8.97 14.42 -7.42
N TYR A 33 -9.28 13.14 -7.21
CA TYR A 33 -9.37 12.17 -8.30
C TYR A 33 -10.50 12.51 -9.28
N LYS A 34 -10.13 12.97 -10.49
CA LYS A 34 -11.10 13.25 -11.57
C LYS A 34 -11.73 11.97 -12.13
N GLN A 35 -10.98 10.87 -12.17
CA GLN A 35 -11.44 9.53 -12.60
C GLN A 35 -11.72 8.59 -11.42
N LYS A 36 -12.77 8.88 -10.65
CA LYS A 36 -13.17 8.08 -9.46
C LYS A 36 -13.45 6.61 -9.79
N TRP A 37 -13.97 6.32 -10.98
CA TRP A 37 -14.33 4.96 -11.40
C TRP A 37 -13.13 4.03 -11.57
N VAL A 38 -12.04 4.52 -12.18
CA VAL A 38 -10.83 3.71 -12.43
C VAL A 38 -10.12 3.38 -11.12
N PHE A 39 -10.15 4.31 -10.16
CA PHE A 39 -9.62 4.11 -8.82
C PHE A 39 -10.42 3.09 -7.99
N VAL A 40 -11.76 3.15 -8.05
CA VAL A 40 -12.60 2.13 -7.38
C VAL A 40 -12.38 0.76 -8.00
N LEU A 41 -12.25 0.68 -9.33
CA LEU A 41 -11.96 -0.56 -10.04
C LEU A 41 -10.61 -1.15 -9.60
N SER A 42 -9.57 -0.32 -9.48
CA SER A 42 -8.24 -0.79 -9.04
C SER A 42 -8.24 -1.29 -7.59
N ILE A 43 -9.06 -0.73 -6.71
CA ILE A 43 -9.27 -1.24 -5.34
C ILE A 43 -9.92 -2.62 -5.37
N ILE A 44 -10.98 -2.81 -6.16
CA ILE A 44 -11.68 -4.10 -6.25
C ILE A 44 -10.73 -5.20 -6.75
N PHE A 45 -9.96 -4.91 -7.81
CA PHE A 45 -8.96 -5.83 -8.34
C PHE A 45 -7.82 -6.09 -7.35
N SER A 46 -7.41 -5.07 -6.60
CA SER A 46 -6.42 -5.18 -5.53
C SER A 46 -6.86 -6.13 -4.40
N VAL A 47 -8.13 -6.03 -4.00
CA VAL A 47 -8.76 -6.91 -3.00
C VAL A 47 -8.80 -8.34 -3.53
N ALA A 48 -9.23 -8.54 -4.77
CA ALA A 48 -9.21 -9.87 -5.40
C ALA A 48 -7.78 -10.46 -5.46
N GLY A 49 -6.79 -9.65 -5.83
CA GLY A 49 -5.38 -10.03 -5.83
C GLY A 49 -4.82 -10.38 -4.45
N GLY A 50 -5.40 -9.87 -3.36
CA GLY A 50 -5.02 -10.23 -1.98
C GLY A 50 -5.57 -11.58 -1.51
N VAL A 51 -6.71 -12.02 -2.06
CA VAL A 51 -7.38 -13.28 -1.65
C VAL A 51 -6.84 -14.49 -2.42
N LEU A 52 -6.52 -14.34 -3.70
CA LEU A 52 -6.07 -15.45 -4.56
C LEU A 52 -4.83 -16.21 -4.06
N PRO A 53 -3.79 -15.56 -3.49
CA PRO A 53 -2.65 -16.27 -2.91
C PRO A 53 -3.04 -17.22 -1.77
N LEU A 54 -4.11 -16.90 -1.03
CA LEU A 54 -4.62 -17.76 0.05
C LEU A 54 -5.33 -18.99 -0.51
N GLY A 55 -5.98 -18.87 -1.66
CA GLY A 55 -6.57 -20.01 -2.37
C GLY A 55 -5.53 -21.07 -2.74
N MET A 56 -4.31 -20.65 -3.12
CA MET A 56 -3.20 -21.58 -3.34
C MET A 56 -2.80 -22.35 -2.09
N MET A 57 -2.76 -21.67 -0.94
CA MET A 57 -2.41 -22.33 0.32
C MET A 57 -3.38 -23.47 0.67
N ILE A 58 -4.67 -23.30 0.38
CA ILE A 58 -5.69 -24.33 0.65
C ILE A 58 -5.48 -25.55 -0.25
N ILE A 59 -5.40 -25.34 -1.58
CA ILE A 59 -5.24 -26.44 -2.54
C ILE A 59 -3.94 -27.20 -2.28
N MET A 60 -2.88 -26.48 -1.89
CA MET A 60 -1.62 -27.10 -1.51
C MET A 60 -1.78 -27.97 -0.27
N GLY A 61 -2.56 -27.55 0.74
CA GLY A 61 -2.94 -28.37 1.88
C GLY A 61 -3.65 -29.67 1.47
N ASP A 62 -4.70 -29.56 0.65
CA ASP A 62 -5.46 -30.73 0.17
C ASP A 62 -4.58 -31.68 -0.68
N SER A 63 -3.61 -31.13 -1.42
CA SER A 63 -2.66 -31.91 -2.21
C SER A 63 -1.72 -32.72 -1.33
N PHE A 64 -1.30 -32.20 -0.17
CA PHE A 64 -0.49 -32.96 0.78
C PHE A 64 -1.25 -34.15 1.36
N ASP A 65 -2.53 -33.98 1.68
CA ASP A 65 -3.38 -35.06 2.19
C ASP A 65 -3.61 -36.14 1.11
N ALA A 66 -3.77 -35.74 -0.16
CA ALA A 66 -3.95 -36.66 -1.27
C ALA A 66 -2.70 -37.52 -1.56
N VAL A 67 -1.49 -36.99 -1.31
CA VAL A 67 -0.23 -37.75 -1.42
C VAL A 67 -0.13 -38.85 -0.36
N MET A 68 -0.80 -38.69 0.78
CA MET A 68 -0.75 -39.64 1.89
C MET A 68 -1.64 -40.88 1.68
N VAL A 69 -2.52 -40.89 0.67
CA VAL A 69 -3.45 -42.01 0.38
C VAL A 69 -3.04 -42.72 -0.93
N PRO A 70 -2.40 -43.91 -0.88
CA PRO A 70 -1.77 -44.53 -2.04
C PRO A 70 -2.73 -45.07 -3.12
N GLU A 71 -3.96 -45.47 -2.77
CA GLU A 71 -4.81 -46.28 -3.66
C GLU A 71 -5.50 -45.50 -4.79
N THR A 72 -5.67 -44.19 -4.65
CA THR A 72 -6.32 -43.30 -5.64
C THR A 72 -5.44 -42.13 -6.08
N PHE A 73 -4.12 -42.27 -5.88
CA PHE A 73 -3.15 -41.19 -6.03
C PHE A 73 -3.14 -40.60 -7.44
N LEU A 74 -3.03 -41.43 -8.50
CA LEU A 74 -2.87 -40.97 -9.88
C LEU A 74 -4.04 -40.11 -10.40
N ASP A 75 -5.29 -40.58 -10.23
CA ASP A 75 -6.47 -39.84 -10.71
C ASP A 75 -6.71 -38.57 -9.89
N SER A 76 -6.52 -38.63 -8.56
CA SER A 76 -6.63 -37.46 -7.70
C SER A 76 -5.54 -36.44 -8.02
N PHE A 77 -4.32 -36.90 -8.28
CA PHE A 77 -3.16 -36.05 -8.57
C PHE A 77 -3.32 -35.26 -9.87
N VAL A 78 -3.89 -35.86 -10.92
CA VAL A 78 -4.20 -35.14 -12.17
C VAL A 78 -5.25 -34.05 -11.93
N ASP A 79 -6.31 -34.32 -11.16
CA ASP A 79 -7.32 -33.32 -10.80
C ASP A 79 -6.73 -32.16 -9.96
N TYR A 80 -5.84 -32.46 -9.02
CA TYR A 80 -5.14 -31.43 -8.24
C TYR A 80 -4.20 -30.57 -9.10
N ILE A 81 -3.40 -31.17 -9.99
CA ILE A 81 -2.53 -30.42 -10.91
C ILE A 81 -3.37 -29.49 -11.81
N LEU A 82 -4.51 -29.96 -12.31
CA LEU A 82 -5.42 -29.15 -13.12
C LEU A 82 -5.99 -27.97 -12.32
N LYS A 83 -6.43 -28.19 -11.07
CA LYS A 83 -6.90 -27.13 -10.16
C LYS A 83 -5.82 -26.09 -9.87
N VAL A 84 -4.59 -26.52 -9.54
CA VAL A 84 -3.46 -25.61 -9.30
C VAL A 84 -3.10 -24.82 -10.57
N THR A 85 -3.10 -25.48 -11.74
CA THR A 85 -2.79 -24.81 -13.01
C THR A 85 -3.83 -23.76 -13.37
N TYR A 86 -5.12 -24.07 -13.24
CA TYR A 86 -6.20 -23.11 -13.49
C TYR A 86 -6.11 -21.91 -12.54
N LEU A 87 -5.82 -22.15 -11.25
CA LEU A 87 -5.66 -21.08 -10.28
C LEU A 87 -4.42 -20.23 -10.55
N MET A 88 -3.30 -20.81 -10.99
CA MET A 88 -2.09 -20.08 -11.41
C MET A 88 -2.39 -19.12 -12.56
N ILE A 89 -3.11 -19.60 -13.57
CA ILE A 89 -3.51 -18.76 -14.71
C ILE A 89 -4.43 -17.64 -14.24
N ALA A 90 -5.43 -17.94 -13.41
CA ALA A 90 -6.33 -16.94 -12.86
C ALA A 90 -5.59 -15.87 -12.03
N MET A 91 -4.64 -16.28 -11.20
CA MET A 91 -3.79 -15.37 -10.42
C MET A 91 -2.95 -14.47 -11.31
N CYS A 92 -2.33 -15.03 -12.35
CA CYS A 92 -1.53 -14.27 -13.30
C CYS A 92 -2.38 -13.21 -14.01
N VAL A 93 -3.58 -13.56 -14.47
CA VAL A 93 -4.51 -12.63 -15.12
C VAL A 93 -4.97 -11.53 -14.17
N ILE A 94 -5.38 -11.88 -12.95
CA ILE A 94 -5.95 -10.92 -12.00
C ILE A 94 -4.87 -9.99 -11.43
N MET A 95 -3.69 -10.51 -11.07
CA MET A 95 -2.57 -9.68 -10.63
C MET A 95 -2.03 -8.82 -11.78
N GLY A 96 -1.91 -9.39 -12.98
CA GLY A 96 -1.48 -8.65 -14.18
C GLY A 96 -2.41 -7.49 -14.49
N LEU A 97 -3.72 -7.71 -14.46
CA LEU A 97 -4.72 -6.67 -14.65
C LEU A 97 -4.69 -5.63 -13.51
N SER A 98 -4.54 -6.07 -12.26
CA SER A 98 -4.40 -5.16 -11.10
C SER A 98 -3.19 -4.24 -11.24
N PHE A 99 -2.05 -4.78 -11.66
CA PHE A 99 -0.82 -4.01 -11.86
C PHE A 99 -0.93 -3.07 -13.06
N GLY A 100 -1.54 -3.53 -14.16
CA GLY A 100 -1.81 -2.70 -15.34
C GLY A 100 -2.74 -1.52 -15.04
N LEU A 101 -3.83 -1.76 -14.30
CA LEU A 101 -4.75 -0.70 -13.88
C LEU A 101 -4.07 0.33 -12.98
N ARG A 102 -3.24 -0.12 -12.02
CA ARG A 102 -2.43 0.79 -11.18
C ARG A 102 -1.44 1.60 -12.02
N GLY A 103 -0.77 0.96 -12.98
CA GLY A 103 0.15 1.61 -13.92
C GLY A 103 -0.50 2.70 -14.77
N TYR A 104 -1.80 2.60 -15.07
CA TYR A 104 -2.56 3.66 -15.75
C TYR A 104 -3.06 4.75 -14.79
N THR A 105 -3.48 4.35 -13.60
CA THR A 105 -4.15 5.20 -12.61
C THR A 105 -3.19 6.16 -11.92
N ASN A 106 -1.97 5.71 -11.59
CA ASN A 106 -0.94 6.50 -10.90
C ASN A 106 -0.46 7.73 -11.71
N PRO A 107 -0.02 7.60 -12.97
CA PRO A 107 0.44 8.75 -13.75
C PRO A 107 -0.70 9.74 -14.07
N THR A 108 -1.93 9.25 -14.20
CA THR A 108 -3.10 10.11 -14.41
C THR A 108 -3.36 10.99 -13.19
N PHE A 109 -3.23 10.45 -11.97
CA PHE A 109 -3.31 11.22 -10.73
C PHE A 109 -2.21 12.27 -10.62
N VAL A 110 -0.96 11.91 -10.94
CA VAL A 110 0.17 12.85 -10.92
C VAL A 110 -0.08 14.00 -11.90
N ARG A 111 -0.61 13.70 -13.09
CA ARG A 111 -0.95 14.74 -14.07
C ARG A 111 -2.03 15.67 -13.55
N ASP A 112 -3.14 15.13 -13.06
CA ASP A 112 -4.26 15.93 -12.56
C ASP A 112 -3.83 16.81 -11.37
N LEU A 113 -2.99 16.28 -10.47
CA LEU A 113 -2.46 17.04 -9.33
C LEU A 113 -1.49 18.15 -9.77
N ARG A 114 -0.63 17.87 -10.76
CA ARG A 114 0.26 18.88 -11.34
C ARG A 114 -0.51 20.00 -12.04
N ASP A 115 -1.56 19.67 -12.78
CA ASP A 115 -2.40 20.66 -13.47
C ASP A 115 -3.07 21.62 -12.47
N GLU A 116 -3.58 21.09 -11.35
CA GLU A 116 -4.19 21.88 -10.29
C GLU A 116 -3.17 22.79 -9.58
N ILE A 117 -2.00 22.23 -9.22
CA ILE A 117 -0.91 23.00 -8.61
C ILE A 117 -0.44 24.12 -9.55
N PHE A 118 -0.29 23.81 -10.84
CA PHE A 118 0.13 24.79 -11.84
C PHE A 118 -0.90 25.92 -12.01
N ARG A 119 -2.20 25.59 -12.01
CA ARG A 119 -3.26 26.60 -12.01
C ARG A 119 -3.16 27.51 -10.79
N ASN A 120 -3.03 26.91 -9.60
CA ASN A 120 -2.99 27.66 -8.34
C ASN A 120 -1.74 28.54 -8.23
N ILE A 121 -0.61 28.11 -8.79
CA ILE A 121 0.62 28.92 -8.88
C ILE A 121 0.40 30.15 -9.76
N ASN A 122 -0.26 30.01 -10.92
CA ASN A 122 -0.49 31.15 -11.82
C ASN A 122 -1.45 32.20 -11.24
N GLU A 123 -2.31 31.81 -10.31
CA GLU A 123 -3.24 32.71 -9.61
C GLU A 123 -2.62 33.39 -8.37
N GLN A 124 -1.36 33.08 -8.02
CA GLN A 124 -0.67 33.72 -6.88
C GLN A 124 -0.26 35.17 -7.18
N GLU A 125 -0.16 35.95 -6.10
CA GLU A 125 0.32 37.33 -6.16
C GLU A 125 1.81 37.43 -6.51
N ILE A 126 2.21 38.56 -7.12
CA ILE A 126 3.60 38.79 -7.55
C ILE A 126 4.57 38.74 -6.36
N ALA A 127 4.15 39.20 -5.18
CA ALA A 127 4.96 39.16 -3.96
C ALA A 127 5.39 37.73 -3.56
N TYR A 128 4.57 36.72 -3.86
CA TYR A 128 4.92 35.32 -3.60
C TYR A 128 6.11 34.85 -4.45
N PHE A 129 6.24 35.36 -5.68
CA PHE A 129 7.35 35.02 -6.57
C PHE A 129 8.66 35.73 -6.22
N ASP A 130 8.60 36.86 -5.50
CA ASP A 130 9.80 37.54 -4.99
C ASP A 130 10.41 36.79 -3.78
N GLU A 131 9.57 36.16 -2.96
CA GLU A 131 10.02 35.35 -1.81
C GLU A 131 10.41 33.91 -2.20
N THR A 132 9.77 33.34 -3.22
CA THR A 132 9.91 31.92 -3.57
C THR A 132 10.63 31.74 -4.90
N SER A 133 11.83 31.15 -4.85
CA SER A 133 12.59 30.83 -6.07
C SER A 133 11.84 29.87 -7.00
N SER A 134 11.90 30.14 -8.30
CA SER A 134 11.32 29.29 -9.34
C SER A 134 11.84 27.84 -9.30
N GLY A 135 13.09 27.65 -8.88
CA GLY A 135 13.68 26.32 -8.69
C GLY A 135 13.00 25.51 -7.59
N VAL A 136 12.64 26.16 -6.48
CA VAL A 136 11.89 25.52 -5.38
C VAL A 136 10.50 25.14 -5.85
N LEU A 137 9.85 26.01 -6.63
CA LEU A 137 8.51 25.75 -7.16
C LEU A 137 8.47 24.54 -8.10
N MET A 138 9.46 24.41 -8.97
CA MET A 138 9.63 23.24 -9.84
C MET A 138 9.94 21.97 -9.06
N ALA A 139 10.77 22.06 -8.02
CA ALA A 139 11.05 20.93 -7.13
C ALA A 139 9.76 20.44 -6.45
N ARG A 140 8.94 21.33 -5.89
CA ARG A 140 7.66 20.95 -5.26
C ARG A 140 6.68 20.31 -6.26
N MET A 141 6.58 20.85 -7.48
CA MET A 141 5.70 20.30 -8.52
C MET A 141 6.13 18.88 -8.98
N SER A 142 7.42 18.56 -8.91
CA SER A 142 7.94 17.26 -9.32
C SER A 142 8.04 16.27 -8.15
N GLU A 143 8.79 16.64 -7.11
CA GLU A 143 9.20 15.80 -6.00
C GLU A 143 8.07 15.62 -4.99
N ASP A 144 7.50 16.70 -4.44
CA ASP A 144 6.43 16.59 -3.44
C ASP A 144 5.19 15.88 -4.00
N VAL A 145 4.83 16.17 -5.25
CA VAL A 145 3.73 15.47 -5.94
C VAL A 145 3.99 13.96 -6.05
N SER A 146 5.21 13.59 -6.44
CA SER A 146 5.58 12.18 -6.57
C SER A 146 5.66 11.50 -5.20
N PHE A 147 6.16 12.21 -4.19
CA PHE A 147 6.17 11.74 -2.80
C PHE A 147 4.74 11.50 -2.29
N VAL A 148 3.81 12.41 -2.56
CA VAL A 148 2.40 12.26 -2.17
C VAL A 148 1.78 11.04 -2.85
N LEU A 149 2.01 10.82 -4.14
CA LEU A 149 1.53 9.62 -4.83
C LEU A 149 2.04 8.34 -4.15
N ASN A 150 3.36 8.21 -3.98
CA ASN A 150 3.98 6.99 -3.43
C ASN A 150 3.55 6.75 -1.98
N THR A 151 3.54 7.80 -1.16
CA THR A 151 3.29 7.68 0.29
C THR A 151 1.82 7.52 0.60
N TYR A 152 0.93 8.21 -0.11
CA TYR A 152 -0.51 8.18 0.21
C TYR A 152 -1.24 7.17 -0.66
N VAL A 153 -1.14 7.26 -1.99
CA VAL A 153 -1.95 6.44 -2.90
C VAL A 153 -1.44 5.00 -2.94
N GLU A 154 -0.14 4.80 -3.20
CA GLU A 154 0.39 3.44 -3.32
C GLU A 154 0.39 2.67 -1.98
N LYS A 155 0.75 3.35 -0.88
CA LYS A 155 0.66 2.73 0.45
C LYS A 155 -0.78 2.43 0.84
N LEU A 156 -1.77 3.27 0.54
CA LEU A 156 -3.17 2.94 0.80
C LEU A 156 -3.60 1.68 0.05
N MET A 157 -3.30 1.60 -1.24
CA MET A 157 -3.64 0.43 -2.06
C MET A 157 -3.02 -0.85 -1.50
N THR A 158 -1.75 -0.75 -1.12
CA THR A 158 -0.99 -1.86 -0.55
C THR A 158 -1.50 -2.24 0.84
N ALA A 159 -1.85 -1.26 1.67
CA ALA A 159 -2.42 -1.47 2.99
C ALA A 159 -3.79 -2.16 2.91
N ILE A 160 -4.66 -1.75 1.98
CA ILE A 160 -5.96 -2.41 1.75
C ILE A 160 -5.76 -3.85 1.26
N GLN A 161 -4.79 -4.08 0.37
CA GLN A 161 -4.46 -5.42 -0.11
C GLN A 161 -4.01 -6.33 1.02
N TYR A 162 -3.05 -5.88 1.85
CA TYR A 162 -2.57 -6.66 2.99
C TYR A 162 -3.62 -6.80 4.09
N ALA A 163 -4.43 -5.78 4.36
CA ALA A 163 -5.55 -5.90 5.29
C ALA A 163 -6.53 -6.97 4.84
N THR A 164 -6.87 -7.00 3.55
CA THR A 164 -7.72 -8.05 2.97
C THR A 164 -7.07 -9.43 3.12
N GLN A 165 -5.78 -9.55 2.81
CA GLN A 165 -5.05 -10.81 2.91
C GLN A 165 -4.97 -11.31 4.36
N VAL A 166 -4.75 -10.42 5.33
CA VAL A 166 -4.77 -10.76 6.75
C VAL A 166 -6.16 -11.23 7.17
N VAL A 167 -7.21 -10.48 6.86
CA VAL A 167 -8.59 -10.84 7.23
C VAL A 167 -8.98 -12.18 6.61
N ALA A 168 -8.74 -12.37 5.32
CA ALA A 168 -9.05 -13.63 4.63
C ALA A 168 -8.20 -14.79 5.16
N GLY A 169 -6.91 -14.57 5.46
CA GLY A 169 -6.03 -15.59 6.02
C GLY A 169 -6.46 -16.03 7.42
N ILE A 170 -6.91 -15.09 8.26
CA ILE A 170 -7.46 -15.37 9.58
C ILE A 170 -8.72 -16.23 9.45
N ILE A 171 -9.66 -15.85 8.58
CA ILE A 171 -10.90 -16.60 8.34
C ILE A 171 -10.59 -18.03 7.91
N ILE A 172 -9.72 -18.21 6.92
CA ILE A 172 -9.34 -19.52 6.40
C ILE A 172 -8.67 -20.36 7.50
N GLY A 173 -7.73 -19.78 8.25
CA GLY A 173 -7.04 -20.49 9.33
C GLY A 173 -8.02 -21.03 10.38
N PHE A 174 -8.95 -20.18 10.84
CA PHE A 174 -9.96 -20.59 11.82
C PHE A 174 -10.90 -21.69 11.31
N ILE A 175 -11.20 -21.71 10.00
CA ILE A 175 -12.02 -22.75 9.37
C ILE A 175 -11.27 -24.08 9.34
N THR A 176 -9.98 -24.10 8.98
CA THR A 176 -9.21 -25.34 8.87
C THR A 176 -8.94 -25.97 10.23
N SER A 177 -8.40 -25.21 11.20
CA SER A 177 -8.14 -25.74 12.54
C SER A 177 -8.03 -24.63 13.57
N TRP A 178 -9.12 -24.42 14.32
CA TRP A 178 -9.17 -23.42 15.39
C TRP A 178 -8.10 -23.60 16.48
N ARG A 179 -7.65 -24.84 16.73
CA ARG A 179 -6.62 -25.13 17.74
C ARG A 179 -5.24 -24.62 17.31
N ILE A 180 -4.85 -24.88 16.06
CA ILE A 180 -3.54 -24.47 15.53
C ILE A 180 -3.52 -22.96 15.33
N SER A 181 -4.61 -22.38 14.83
CA SER A 181 -4.70 -20.92 14.63
C SER A 181 -4.56 -20.14 15.93
N LEU A 182 -5.18 -20.57 17.04
CA LEU A 182 -5.02 -19.90 18.33
C LEU A 182 -3.57 -19.89 18.82
N VAL A 183 -2.85 -20.98 18.60
CA VAL A 183 -1.41 -21.05 18.93
C VAL A 183 -0.61 -20.08 18.07
N CYS A 184 -0.87 -20.03 16.75
CA CYS A 184 -0.24 -19.05 15.87
C CYS A 184 -0.52 -17.60 16.30
N PHE A 185 -1.75 -17.30 16.71
CA PHE A 185 -2.11 -15.98 17.22
C PHE A 185 -1.39 -15.60 18.51
N ALA A 186 -1.11 -16.57 19.39
CA ALA A 186 -0.35 -16.33 20.62
C ALA A 186 1.14 -16.04 20.34
N ILE A 187 1.69 -16.53 19.22
CA ILE A 187 3.09 -16.31 18.84
C ILE A 187 3.30 -14.88 18.31
N ILE A 188 2.30 -14.26 17.65
CA ILE A 188 2.39 -12.89 17.12
C ILE A 188 2.72 -11.83 18.19
N PRO A 189 2.00 -11.71 19.32
CA PRO A 189 2.36 -10.74 20.35
C PRO A 189 3.71 -11.07 21.00
N LEU A 190 4.06 -12.35 21.13
CA LEU A 190 5.35 -12.76 21.67
C LEU A 190 6.50 -12.32 20.76
N SER A 191 6.36 -12.43 19.44
CA SER A 191 7.38 -11.95 18.50
C SER A 191 7.50 -10.42 18.51
N ILE A 192 6.39 -9.69 18.65
CA ILE A 192 6.40 -8.22 18.80
C ILE A 192 7.16 -7.80 20.05
N ILE A 193 6.91 -8.45 21.19
CA ILE A 193 7.61 -8.16 22.46
C ILE A 193 9.12 -8.40 22.30
N LEU A 194 9.51 -9.53 21.71
CA LEU A 194 10.93 -9.84 21.49
C LEU A 194 11.60 -8.81 20.58
N PHE A 195 10.92 -8.35 19.53
CA PHE A 195 11.43 -7.32 18.63
C PHE A 195 11.65 -5.99 19.36
N TYR A 196 10.67 -5.54 20.15
CA TYR A 196 10.81 -4.33 20.96
C TYR A 196 11.93 -4.42 21.99
N VAL A 197 12.10 -5.58 22.65
CA VAL A 197 13.20 -5.79 23.61
C VAL A 197 14.55 -5.78 22.90
N ALA A 198 14.66 -6.38 21.71
CA ALA A 198 15.88 -6.37 20.92
C ALA A 198 16.27 -4.95 20.48
N GLU A 199 15.31 -4.17 19.99
CA GLU A 199 15.54 -2.77 19.61
C GLU A 199 15.96 -1.91 20.82
N TYR A 200 15.33 -2.13 21.98
CA TYR A 200 15.71 -1.45 23.22
C TYR A 200 17.15 -1.80 23.66
N LEU A 201 17.56 -3.07 23.54
CA LEU A 201 18.91 -3.50 23.86
C LEU A 201 19.95 -2.89 22.91
N VAL A 202 19.68 -2.88 21.61
CA VAL A 202 20.57 -2.27 20.60
C VAL A 202 20.67 -0.76 20.80
N SER A 203 19.58 -0.08 21.15
CA SER A 203 19.59 1.38 21.41
C SER A 203 20.39 1.77 22.66
N LYS A 204 20.75 0.79 23.49
CA LYS A 204 21.48 0.98 24.76
C LYS A 204 22.98 0.70 24.65
N GLU A 205 23.42 0.06 23.56
CA GLU A 205 24.83 -0.07 23.17
C GLU A 205 25.28 1.14 22.33
#